data_AF-A0A535SFR4-F1
#
_entry.id   AF-A0A535SFR4-F1
#
_cell.length_a   1.000
_cell.length_b   1.000
_cell.length_c   1.000
_cell.angle_alpha   90.00
_cell.angle_beta   90.00
_cell.angle_gamma   90.00
#
_symmetry.space_group_name_H-M   'P 1'
#
loop_
_entity.id
_entity.type
_entity.pdbx_description
1 polymer ?
#
loop_
_entity_poly.entity_id
_entity_poly.type
_entity_poly.pdbx_seq_one_letter_code
_entity_poly.pdbx_strand_id
1 'polypeptide(L)'
;MIIQPNPRLEARPAAPHVQHRRPLHLPGRLRLRPVLKESRSIDTHVPNIALAGFQLLIGYEWLLAGGDKLLLGTFPAHLGGMLLSLVKGGHLVGFFAALLQGLVTPHGVLFGSLIEWGETLAGLGLMAAGLVVLLRPLAGRSLRGASARMFMFADWLLARLATLAALGMGLLGVSYFFLDGLPAPWFVPSVAFGGSIDTGLFLAVASVILVVSQFIQRHSGQ
;
A
#
# COMPACT_ATOMS: atom_id res chain seq x y z
N MET A 1 -24.60 40.83 -80.99
CA MET A 1 -23.70 41.81 -80.34
C MET A 1 -24.56 42.63 -79.38
N ILE A 2 -24.49 42.36 -78.08
CA ILE A 2 -25.37 42.92 -77.03
C ILE A 2 -24.65 44.10 -76.36
N ILE A 3 -25.40 45.18 -76.14
CA ILE A 3 -24.97 46.47 -75.63
C ILE A 3 -25.03 46.50 -74.09
N GLN A 4 -24.04 47.13 -73.46
CA GLN A 4 -24.14 47.79 -72.15
C GLN A 4 -23.47 49.17 -72.27
N PRO A 5 -23.95 50.19 -71.54
CA PRO A 5 -23.22 50.59 -70.32
C PRO A 5 -24.10 51.18 -69.19
N ASN A 6 -23.55 51.26 -67.97
CA ASN A 6 -24.13 52.00 -66.84
C ASN A 6 -23.00 52.75 -66.07
N PRO A 7 -23.15 54.04 -65.71
CA PRO A 7 -22.19 54.76 -64.87
C PRO A 7 -22.75 55.32 -63.54
N ARG A 8 -21.89 55.29 -62.51
CA ARG A 8 -21.62 56.28 -61.41
C ARG A 8 -22.69 56.68 -60.37
N LEU A 9 -22.25 56.78 -59.11
CA LEU A 9 -22.38 57.91 -58.12
C LEU A 9 -22.02 57.37 -56.70
N GLU A 10 -20.88 57.71 -56.10
CA GLU A 10 -20.53 58.87 -55.23
C GLU A 10 -21.04 58.82 -53.77
N ALA A 11 -20.18 59.22 -52.84
CA ALA A 11 -20.33 59.12 -51.38
C ALA A 11 -20.01 60.45 -50.67
N ARG A 12 -20.83 60.90 -49.69
CA ARG A 12 -20.48 61.51 -48.37
C ARG A 12 -21.68 62.20 -47.65
N PRO A 13 -21.60 62.54 -46.33
CA PRO A 13 -22.70 62.45 -45.36
C PRO A 13 -23.09 63.78 -44.65
N ALA A 14 -24.15 63.74 -43.81
CA ALA A 14 -24.42 64.72 -42.73
C ALA A 14 -25.30 64.09 -41.61
N ALA A 15 -25.05 64.46 -40.34
CA ALA A 15 -25.81 64.13 -39.10
C ALA A 15 -26.28 65.47 -38.43
N PRO A 16 -26.95 65.58 -37.24
CA PRO A 16 -27.47 64.61 -36.24
C PRO A 16 -28.86 64.98 -35.57
N HIS A 17 -29.18 64.36 -34.41
CA HIS A 17 -30.21 64.64 -33.36
C HIS A 17 -31.64 64.04 -33.53
N VAL A 18 -32.41 63.49 -32.56
CA VAL A 18 -32.33 63.23 -31.09
C VAL A 18 -33.37 62.14 -30.71
N GLN A 19 -32.96 61.20 -29.84
CA GLN A 19 -33.64 60.39 -28.81
C GLN A 19 -35.15 60.01 -28.89
N HIS A 20 -35.45 58.72 -28.64
CA HIS A 20 -36.34 58.26 -27.54
C HIS A 20 -36.20 56.73 -27.25
N ARG A 21 -35.98 56.38 -25.95
CA ARG A 21 -36.27 55.16 -25.13
C ARG A 21 -36.50 53.77 -25.80
N ARG A 22 -36.20 52.57 -25.25
CA ARG A 22 -35.37 51.93 -24.19
C ARG A 22 -35.60 50.37 -24.37
N PRO A 23 -34.95 49.45 -23.62
CA PRO A 23 -34.04 48.42 -24.11
C PRO A 23 -34.64 46.99 -24.25
N LEU A 24 -34.05 46.13 -25.10
CA LEU A 24 -34.29 44.68 -25.05
C LEU A 24 -33.02 43.86 -25.36
N HIS A 25 -32.90 42.80 -24.59
CA HIS A 25 -31.76 41.91 -24.36
C HIS A 25 -31.07 41.34 -25.61
N LEU A 26 -29.73 41.27 -25.55
CA LEU A 26 -28.92 40.38 -26.38
C LEU A 26 -29.03 38.91 -25.91
N PRO A 27 -29.08 37.96 -26.85
CA PRO A 27 -28.38 36.69 -26.74
C PRO A 27 -27.28 36.68 -27.83
N GLY A 28 -26.00 36.58 -27.50
CA GLY A 28 -25.40 35.38 -26.93
C GLY A 28 -24.58 34.71 -28.03
N ARG A 29 -23.34 35.17 -28.23
CA ARG A 29 -22.35 34.53 -29.12
C ARG A 29 -22.21 33.06 -28.71
N LEU A 30 -22.52 32.14 -29.61
CA LEU A 30 -22.11 30.74 -29.49
C LEU A 30 -20.57 30.70 -29.45
N ARG A 31 -20.01 30.56 -28.24
CA ARG A 31 -18.62 30.12 -28.09
C ARG A 31 -18.58 28.66 -28.51
N LEU A 32 -17.93 28.38 -29.63
CA LEU A 32 -17.43 27.03 -29.92
C LEU A 32 -16.56 26.59 -28.74
N ARG A 33 -17.03 25.60 -27.98
CA ARG A 33 -16.25 24.87 -26.99
C ARG A 33 -15.15 24.13 -27.76
N PRO A 34 -13.86 24.33 -27.48
CA PRO A 34 -12.87 23.38 -27.92
C PRO A 34 -13.21 22.06 -27.21
N VAL A 35 -13.47 21.01 -27.98
CA VAL A 35 -13.49 19.64 -27.48
C VAL A 35 -12.10 19.40 -26.92
N LEU A 36 -12.00 19.47 -25.59
CA LEU A 36 -10.82 19.03 -24.86
C LEU A 36 -10.68 17.56 -25.25
N LYS A 37 -9.72 17.28 -26.13
CA LYS A 37 -9.27 15.93 -26.41
C LYS A 37 -8.57 15.51 -25.13
N GLU A 38 -9.36 15.00 -24.19
CA GLU A 38 -8.90 14.31 -23.01
C GLU A 38 -8.09 13.13 -23.55
N SER A 39 -6.79 13.37 -23.73
CA SER A 39 -5.81 12.31 -23.79
C SER A 39 -5.95 11.59 -22.47
N ARG A 40 -6.82 10.58 -22.44
CA ARG A 40 -6.81 9.53 -21.45
C ARG A 40 -5.42 8.93 -21.59
N SER A 41 -4.46 9.49 -20.85
CA SER A 41 -3.21 8.82 -20.57
C SER A 41 -3.66 7.46 -20.06
N ILE A 42 -3.36 6.43 -20.83
CA ILE A 42 -3.31 5.09 -20.26
C ILE A 42 -2.20 5.27 -19.22
N ASP A 43 -2.57 5.55 -17.97
CA ASP A 43 -1.66 5.55 -16.85
C ASP A 43 -1.14 4.12 -16.78
N THR A 44 -0.05 3.89 -17.50
CA THR A 44 0.79 2.71 -17.33
C THR A 44 1.48 2.94 -16.00
N HIS A 45 0.75 2.69 -14.90
CA HIS A 45 1.30 2.60 -13.57
C HIS A 45 2.44 1.59 -13.65
N VAL A 46 3.68 2.10 -13.67
CA VAL A 46 4.85 1.26 -13.62
C VAL A 46 4.81 0.60 -12.25
N PRO A 47 4.71 -0.74 -12.16
CA PRO A 47 4.67 -1.41 -10.87
C PRO A 47 5.92 -1.02 -10.08
N ASN A 48 5.74 -0.69 -8.81
CA ASN A 48 6.87 -0.35 -7.95
C ASN A 48 7.65 -1.61 -7.61
N ILE A 49 8.57 -2.00 -8.50
CA ILE A 49 9.37 -3.23 -8.41
C ILE A 49 10.18 -3.25 -7.11
N ALA A 50 10.71 -2.09 -6.68
CA ALA A 50 11.47 -1.98 -5.45
C ALA A 50 10.61 -2.30 -4.22
N LEU A 51 9.39 -1.76 -4.15
CA LEU A 51 8.46 -2.09 -3.07
C LEU A 51 8.01 -3.55 -3.13
N ALA A 52 7.77 -4.10 -4.32
CA ALA A 52 7.44 -5.52 -4.46
C ALA A 52 8.60 -6.40 -3.97
N GLY A 53 9.84 -6.07 -4.31
CA GLY A 53 11.04 -6.74 -3.80
C GLY A 53 11.18 -6.62 -2.28
N PHE A 54 10.93 -5.44 -1.72
CA PHE A 54 10.91 -5.24 -0.26
C PHE A 54 9.83 -6.09 0.42
N GLN A 55 8.60 -6.09 -0.13
CA GLN A 55 7.51 -6.93 0.39
C GLN A 55 7.86 -8.41 0.32
N LEU A 56 8.52 -8.85 -0.75
CA LEU A 56 8.96 -10.23 -0.88
C LEU A 56 10.01 -10.59 0.19
N LEU A 57 10.98 -9.72 0.43
CA LEU A 57 12.02 -9.93 1.45
C LEU A 57 11.42 -10.03 2.85
N ILE A 58 10.52 -9.10 3.21
CA ILE A 58 9.84 -9.13 4.50
C ILE A 58 8.93 -10.36 4.61
N GLY A 59 8.19 -10.70 3.55
CA GLY A 59 7.38 -11.91 3.54
C GLY A 59 8.21 -13.19 3.71
N TYR A 60 9.40 -13.24 3.11
CA TYR A 60 10.33 -14.37 3.25
C TYR A 60 10.82 -14.54 4.68
N GLU A 61 11.23 -13.45 5.34
CA GLU A 61 11.71 -13.48 6.72
C GLU A 61 10.66 -14.10 7.67
N TRP A 62 9.41 -13.66 7.55
CA TRP A 62 8.32 -14.19 8.38
C TRP A 62 7.89 -15.59 8.00
N LEU A 63 8.00 -15.95 6.71
CA LEU A 63 7.74 -17.31 6.27
C LEU A 63 8.77 -18.28 6.85
N LEU A 64 10.05 -17.89 6.91
CA LEU A 64 11.07 -18.68 7.60
C LEU A 64 10.81 -18.74 9.11
N ALA A 65 10.54 -17.61 9.75
CA ALA A 65 10.28 -17.56 11.18
C ALA A 65 9.10 -18.45 11.61
N GLY A 66 8.01 -18.45 10.84
CA GLY A 66 6.86 -19.32 11.05
C GLY A 66 7.13 -20.76 10.64
N GLY A 67 7.84 -20.96 9.52
CA GLY A 67 8.26 -22.27 9.02
C GLY A 67 9.11 -23.03 10.04
N ASP A 68 10.09 -22.38 10.66
CA ASP A 68 10.91 -22.97 11.72
C ASP A 68 10.06 -23.44 12.91
N LYS A 69 9.03 -22.67 13.28
CA LYS A 69 8.11 -23.03 14.37
C LYS A 69 7.23 -24.22 14.00
N LEU A 70 6.68 -24.23 12.78
CA LEU A 70 5.89 -25.35 12.26
C LEU A 70 6.73 -26.63 12.17
N LEU A 71 7.95 -26.54 11.67
CA LEU A 71 8.87 -27.67 11.54
C LEU A 71 9.37 -28.17 12.90
N LEU A 72 9.51 -27.27 13.89
CA LEU A 72 9.79 -27.64 15.26
C LEU A 72 8.64 -28.42 15.90
N GLY A 73 7.39 -28.16 15.49
CA GLY A 73 6.17 -28.92 15.85
C GLY A 73 5.77 -28.88 17.33
N THR A 74 6.58 -28.25 18.18
CA THR A 74 6.41 -28.22 19.64
C THR A 74 6.40 -26.80 20.21
N PHE A 75 6.55 -25.78 19.35
CA PHE A 75 6.57 -24.37 19.74
C PHE A 75 5.36 -23.96 20.59
N PRO A 76 4.10 -24.30 20.24
CA PRO A 76 2.93 -23.86 21.00
C PRO A 76 2.91 -24.42 22.42
N ALA A 77 3.35 -25.68 22.59
CA ALA A 77 3.42 -26.33 23.89
C ALA A 77 4.47 -25.68 24.82
N HIS A 78 5.55 -25.12 24.26
CA HIS A 78 6.67 -24.60 25.03
C HIS A 78 6.61 -23.08 25.24
N LEU A 79 5.79 -22.35 24.48
CA LEU A 79 5.75 -20.88 24.54
C LEU A 79 5.55 -20.34 25.96
N GLY A 80 4.57 -20.86 26.71
CA GLY A 80 4.28 -20.38 28.06
C GLY A 80 5.47 -20.53 29.01
N GLY A 81 6.21 -21.65 28.93
CA GLY A 81 7.40 -21.89 29.73
C GLY A 81 8.56 -20.95 29.37
N MET A 82 8.76 -20.70 28.07
CA MET A 82 9.77 -19.75 27.59
C MET A 82 9.47 -18.33 28.07
N LEU A 83 8.22 -17.87 27.92
CA LEU A 83 7.79 -16.54 28.36
C LEU A 83 7.92 -16.36 29.87
N LEU A 84 7.52 -17.36 30.67
CA LEU A 84 7.65 -17.29 32.12
C LEU A 84 9.12 -17.17 32.56
N SER A 85 10.03 -17.86 31.85
CA SER A 85 11.47 -17.78 32.10
C SER A 85 12.02 -16.39 31.79
N LEU A 86 11.59 -15.78 30.68
CA LEU A 86 11.94 -14.40 30.31
C LEU A 86 11.44 -13.39 31.34
N VAL A 87 10.20 -13.54 31.82
CA VAL A 87 9.66 -12.64 32.84
C VAL A 87 10.43 -12.76 34.17
N LYS A 88 10.81 -13.97 34.57
CA LYS A 88 11.65 -14.20 35.76
C LYS A 88 13.05 -13.57 35.62
N GLY A 89 13.53 -13.38 34.39
CA GLY A 89 14.79 -12.69 34.10
C GLY A 89 14.77 -11.19 34.42
N GLY A 90 13.60 -10.55 34.58
CA GLY A 90 13.48 -9.18 35.10
C GLY A 90 13.85 -8.06 34.12
N HIS A 91 14.16 -8.36 32.86
CA HIS A 91 14.55 -7.37 31.84
C HIS A 91 13.37 -6.78 31.05
N LEU A 92 12.15 -7.29 31.28
CA LEU A 92 10.96 -6.87 30.54
C LEU A 92 10.32 -5.61 31.15
N VAL A 93 9.70 -4.81 30.30
CA VAL A 93 8.91 -3.64 30.73
C VAL A 93 7.72 -4.11 31.58
N GLY A 94 7.48 -3.46 32.72
CA GLY A 94 6.51 -3.92 33.72
C GLY A 94 5.08 -4.19 33.20
N PHE A 95 4.54 -3.34 32.33
CA PHE A 95 3.21 -3.57 31.75
C PHE A 95 3.20 -4.79 30.83
N PHE A 96 4.28 -5.00 30.06
CA PHE A 96 4.39 -6.10 29.12
C PHE A 96 4.58 -7.42 29.86
N ALA A 97 5.42 -7.42 30.91
CA ALA A 97 5.55 -8.55 31.82
C ALA A 97 4.19 -8.94 32.44
N ALA A 98 3.39 -7.97 32.89
CA ALA A 98 2.06 -8.22 33.43
C ALA A 98 1.09 -8.80 32.37
N LEU A 99 1.13 -8.28 31.14
CA LEU A 99 0.34 -8.83 30.02
C LEU A 99 0.74 -10.29 29.73
N LEU A 100 2.05 -10.57 29.67
CA LEU A 100 2.55 -11.91 29.43
C LEU A 100 2.14 -12.87 30.54
N GLN A 101 2.27 -12.49 31.81
CA GLN A 101 1.91 -13.34 32.95
C GLN A 101 0.39 -13.53 33.08
N GLY A 102 -0.39 -12.48 32.87
CA GLY A 102 -1.84 -12.49 33.11
C GLY A 102 -2.67 -13.06 31.96
N LEU A 103 -2.23 -12.89 30.70
CA LEU A 103 -3.02 -13.25 29.53
C LEU A 103 -2.33 -14.31 28.67
N VAL A 104 -1.07 -14.09 28.30
CA VAL A 104 -0.40 -14.91 27.27
C VAL A 104 0.07 -16.25 27.82
N THR A 105 0.78 -16.24 28.95
CA THR A 105 1.37 -17.43 29.58
C THR A 105 0.31 -18.47 29.98
N PRO A 106 -0.82 -18.09 30.61
CA PRO A 106 -1.87 -19.05 30.95
C PRO A 106 -2.50 -19.72 29.72
N HIS A 107 -2.51 -19.02 28.58
CA HIS A 107 -3.05 -19.51 27.31
C HIS A 107 -1.92 -19.77 26.29
N GLY A 108 -0.74 -20.20 26.76
CA GLY A 108 0.48 -20.28 25.94
C GLY A 108 0.33 -21.12 24.67
N VAL A 109 -0.41 -22.23 24.72
CA VAL A 109 -0.68 -23.07 23.54
C VAL A 109 -1.49 -22.34 22.48
N LEU A 110 -2.53 -21.60 22.91
CA LEU A 110 -3.36 -20.81 22.00
C LEU A 110 -2.53 -19.71 21.33
N PHE A 111 -1.82 -18.91 22.13
CA PHE A 111 -0.99 -17.82 21.59
C PHE A 111 0.17 -18.35 20.75
N GLY A 112 0.78 -19.46 21.13
CA GLY A 112 1.84 -20.09 20.35
C GLY A 112 1.33 -20.59 19.00
N SER A 113 0.13 -21.18 18.96
CA SER A 113 -0.51 -21.57 17.70
C SER A 113 -0.86 -20.34 16.85
N LEU A 114 -1.36 -19.27 17.45
CA LEU A 114 -1.67 -18.02 16.75
C LEU A 114 -0.42 -17.35 16.18
N ILE A 115 0.69 -17.37 16.91
CA ILE A 115 1.98 -16.85 16.43
C ILE A 115 2.48 -17.74 15.28
N GLU A 116 2.61 -19.04 15.49
CA GLU A 116 3.09 -19.99 14.49
C GLU A 116 2.34 -19.90 13.15
N TRP A 117 1.01 -19.96 13.19
CA TRP A 117 0.18 -19.80 11.99
C TRP A 117 0.16 -18.36 11.48
N GLY A 118 0.16 -17.37 12.38
CA GLY A 118 0.15 -15.96 12.03
C GLY A 118 1.37 -15.57 11.21
N GLU A 119 2.56 -15.94 11.66
CA GLU A 119 3.81 -15.70 10.95
C GLU A 119 3.85 -16.39 9.58
N THR A 120 3.47 -17.67 9.55
CA THR A 120 3.49 -18.47 8.32
C THR A 120 2.52 -17.92 7.28
N LEU A 121 1.27 -17.67 7.67
CA LEU A 121 0.24 -17.17 6.77
C LEU A 121 0.53 -15.73 6.33
N ALA A 122 1.08 -14.90 7.21
CA ALA A 122 1.45 -13.55 6.86
C ALA A 122 2.63 -13.53 5.87
N GLY A 123 3.65 -14.36 6.11
CA GLY A 123 4.77 -14.54 5.18
C GLY A 123 4.30 -15.02 3.80
N LEU A 124 3.47 -16.05 3.75
CA LEU A 124 2.86 -16.55 2.51
C LEU A 124 2.04 -15.46 1.80
N GLY A 125 1.20 -14.72 2.54
CA GLY A 125 0.36 -13.67 1.99
C GLY A 125 1.16 -12.54 1.36
N LEU A 126 2.21 -12.05 2.05
CA LEU A 126 3.10 -11.02 1.51
C LEU A 126 3.88 -11.52 0.30
N MET A 127 4.41 -12.74 0.36
CA MET A 127 5.16 -13.37 -0.73
C MET A 127 4.29 -13.49 -1.98
N ALA A 128 3.09 -14.06 -1.84
CA ALA A 128 2.15 -14.23 -2.93
C ALA A 128 1.74 -12.89 -3.54
N ALA A 129 1.38 -11.89 -2.72
CA ALA A 129 1.02 -10.57 -3.22
C ALA A 129 2.19 -9.86 -3.90
N GLY A 130 3.41 -9.95 -3.37
CA GLY A 130 4.61 -9.36 -3.98
C GLY A 130 4.91 -9.99 -5.34
N LEU A 131 4.74 -11.31 -5.45
CA LEU A 131 4.95 -12.04 -6.70
C LEU A 131 3.90 -11.66 -7.74
N VAL A 132 2.64 -11.52 -7.34
CA VAL A 132 1.56 -11.06 -8.24
C VAL A 132 1.85 -9.67 -8.79
N VAL A 133 2.35 -8.74 -7.98
CA VAL A 133 2.75 -7.40 -8.45
C VAL A 133 3.83 -7.49 -9.54
N LEU A 134 4.83 -8.35 -9.37
CA LEU A 134 5.89 -8.55 -10.37
C LEU A 134 5.37 -9.23 -11.65
N LEU A 135 4.42 -10.15 -11.53
CA LEU A 135 3.85 -10.89 -12.66
C LEU A 135 2.77 -10.11 -13.42
N ARG A 136 2.20 -9.06 -12.82
CA ARG A 136 1.11 -8.25 -13.38
C ARG A 136 1.36 -7.75 -14.82
N PRO A 137 2.56 -7.25 -15.19
CA PRO A 137 2.84 -6.81 -16.56
C PRO A 137 2.81 -7.96 -17.58
N LEU A 138 3.23 -9.16 -17.18
CA LEU A 138 3.22 -10.35 -18.02
C LEU A 138 1.80 -10.90 -18.19
N ALA A 139 1.06 -10.97 -17.07
CA ALA A 139 -0.32 -11.40 -17.03
C ALA A 139 -1.22 -10.53 -17.92
N GLY A 140 -1.04 -9.21 -17.90
CA GLY A 140 -1.81 -8.27 -18.73
C GLY A 140 -1.58 -8.43 -20.24
N ARG A 141 -0.45 -9.01 -20.66
CA ARG A 141 -0.16 -9.28 -22.07
C ARG A 141 -0.69 -10.64 -22.53
N SER A 142 -0.75 -11.62 -21.64
CA SER A 142 -1.02 -13.02 -21.95
C SER A 142 -2.45 -13.47 -21.68
N LEU A 143 -3.07 -13.00 -20.59
CA LEU A 143 -4.37 -13.48 -20.14
C LEU A 143 -5.52 -12.76 -20.85
N ARG A 144 -6.56 -13.50 -21.24
CA ARG A 144 -7.78 -12.99 -21.88
C ARG A 144 -9.03 -13.69 -21.35
N GLY A 145 -10.17 -13.00 -21.33
CA GLY A 145 -11.47 -13.58 -20.98
C GLY A 145 -11.60 -13.98 -19.50
N ALA A 146 -11.97 -15.23 -19.22
CA ALA A 146 -12.23 -15.71 -17.86
C ALA A 146 -10.96 -15.71 -16.97
N SER A 147 -9.80 -16.03 -17.52
CA SER A 147 -8.53 -16.06 -16.78
C SER A 147 -8.09 -14.66 -16.32
N ALA A 148 -8.34 -13.63 -17.14
CA ALA A 148 -8.08 -12.25 -16.76
C ALA A 148 -8.96 -11.80 -15.57
N ARG A 149 -10.26 -12.16 -15.56
CA ARG A 149 -11.15 -11.87 -14.44
C ARG A 149 -10.73 -12.59 -13.15
N MET A 150 -10.35 -13.85 -13.25
CA MET A 150 -9.86 -14.62 -12.11
C MET A 150 -8.56 -14.02 -11.54
N PHE A 151 -7.63 -13.62 -12.42
CA PHE A 151 -6.39 -12.95 -12.00
C PHE A 151 -6.67 -11.64 -11.28
N MET A 152 -7.58 -10.80 -11.79
CA MET A 152 -7.96 -9.55 -11.13
C MET A 152 -8.60 -9.76 -9.76
N PHE A 153 -9.45 -10.79 -9.61
CA PHE A 153 -10.03 -11.14 -8.32
C PHE A 153 -8.96 -11.62 -7.34
N ALA A 154 -8.04 -12.47 -7.79
CA ALA A 154 -6.93 -12.96 -6.98
C ALA A 154 -5.99 -11.82 -6.55
N ASP A 155 -5.64 -10.92 -7.48
CA ASP A 155 -4.83 -9.71 -7.22
C ASP A 155 -5.49 -8.83 -6.15
N TRP A 156 -6.79 -8.56 -6.30
CA TRP A 156 -7.54 -7.78 -5.31
C TRP A 156 -7.57 -8.45 -3.93
N LEU A 157 -7.84 -9.75 -3.87
CA LEU A 157 -7.91 -10.50 -2.63
C LEU A 157 -6.54 -10.56 -1.94
N LEU A 158 -5.49 -10.89 -2.69
CA LEU A 158 -4.11 -10.94 -2.17
C LEU A 158 -3.65 -9.57 -1.68
N ALA A 159 -4.00 -8.49 -2.37
CA ALA A 159 -3.69 -7.14 -1.89
C ALA A 159 -4.37 -6.84 -0.55
N ARG A 160 -5.58 -7.34 -0.28
CA ARG A 160 -6.28 -7.17 1.01
C ARG A 160 -5.65 -8.02 2.10
N LEU A 161 -5.37 -9.29 1.80
CA LEU A 161 -4.71 -10.21 2.71
C LEU A 161 -3.31 -9.72 3.07
N ALA A 162 -2.55 -9.18 2.11
CA ALA A 162 -1.23 -8.61 2.35
C ALA A 162 -1.25 -7.39 3.30
N THR A 163 -2.30 -6.56 3.25
CA THR A 163 -2.46 -5.46 4.22
C THR A 163 -2.75 -5.99 5.62
N LEU A 164 -3.64 -6.98 5.74
CA LEU A 164 -3.95 -7.60 7.03
C LEU A 164 -2.72 -8.32 7.61
N ALA A 165 -1.98 -9.02 6.75
CA ALA A 165 -0.71 -9.66 7.09
C ALA A 165 0.29 -8.63 7.62
N ALA A 166 0.54 -7.55 6.86
CA ALA A 166 1.47 -6.50 7.28
C ALA A 166 1.06 -5.86 8.63
N LEU A 167 -0.24 -5.64 8.87
CA LEU A 167 -0.71 -5.15 10.17
C LEU A 167 -0.41 -6.13 11.31
N GLY A 168 -0.71 -7.42 11.12
CA GLY A 168 -0.43 -8.47 12.10
C GLY A 168 1.07 -8.61 12.39
N MET A 169 1.90 -8.59 11.34
CA MET A 169 3.35 -8.63 11.44
C MET A 169 3.91 -7.40 12.13
N GLY A 170 3.32 -6.22 11.91
CA GLY A 170 3.69 -5.01 12.63
C GLY A 170 3.45 -5.15 14.13
N LEU A 171 2.29 -5.68 14.52
CA LEU A 171 1.97 -5.94 15.92
C LEU A 171 2.90 -6.99 16.55
N LEU A 172 3.20 -8.07 15.84
CA LEU A 172 4.15 -9.09 16.31
C LEU A 172 5.58 -8.54 16.40
N GLY A 173 6.04 -7.77 15.42
CA GLY A 173 7.36 -7.13 15.45
C GLY A 173 7.54 -6.19 16.65
N VAL A 174 6.51 -5.38 16.95
CA VAL A 174 6.48 -4.57 18.18
C VAL A 174 6.51 -5.46 19.42
N SER A 175 5.77 -6.56 19.42
CA SER A 175 5.76 -7.50 20.54
C SER A 175 7.13 -8.13 20.78
N TYR A 176 7.87 -8.48 19.71
CA TYR A 176 9.25 -8.98 19.78
C TYR A 176 10.22 -7.94 20.30
N PHE A 177 10.11 -6.68 19.85
CA PHE A 177 10.91 -5.59 20.39
C PHE A 177 10.72 -5.39 21.91
N PHE A 178 9.48 -5.57 22.41
CA PHE A 178 9.23 -5.57 23.85
C PHE A 178 9.74 -6.83 24.55
N LEU A 179 9.70 -7.97 23.88
CA LEU A 179 10.21 -9.26 24.36
C LEU A 179 11.73 -9.23 24.56
N ASP A 180 12.44 -8.49 23.72
CA ASP A 180 13.88 -8.25 23.84
C ASP A 180 14.25 -7.18 24.90
N GLY A 181 13.25 -6.64 25.62
CA GLY A 181 13.47 -5.75 26.76
C GLY A 181 13.80 -4.31 26.37
N LEU A 182 13.27 -3.82 25.25
CA LEU A 182 13.59 -2.50 24.68
C LEU A 182 15.09 -2.32 24.46
N PRO A 183 15.71 -3.14 23.60
CA PRO A 183 17.13 -3.04 23.30
C PRO A 183 17.42 -1.63 22.80
N ALA A 184 18.34 -0.97 23.50
CA ALA A 184 18.63 0.42 23.23
C ALA A 184 19.57 0.53 22.00
N PRO A 185 19.22 1.33 20.97
CA PRO A 185 19.97 1.38 19.73
C PRO A 185 21.24 2.21 19.93
N TRP A 186 22.37 1.54 20.16
CA TRP A 186 23.65 2.19 20.32
C TRP A 186 24.70 1.60 19.38
N PHE A 187 25.68 2.43 19.01
CA PHE A 187 26.94 1.91 18.51
C PHE A 187 27.59 1.12 19.64
N VAL A 188 27.81 -0.18 19.40
CA VAL A 188 28.58 -1.04 20.31
C VAL A 188 29.91 -1.32 19.62
N PRO A 189 30.96 -0.48 19.84
CA PRO A 189 32.22 -0.60 19.08
C PRO A 189 32.93 -1.93 19.32
N SER A 190 32.62 -2.62 20.41
CA SER A 190 33.13 -3.95 20.75
C SER A 190 32.48 -5.09 19.95
N VAL A 191 31.37 -4.83 19.23
CA VAL A 191 30.66 -5.82 18.42
C VAL A 191 30.53 -5.27 17.00
N ALA A 192 31.61 -5.40 16.22
CA ALA A 192 31.72 -4.83 14.87
C ALA A 192 30.70 -5.38 13.86
N PHE A 193 30.17 -6.59 14.09
CA PHE A 193 29.15 -7.24 13.27
C PHE A 193 27.78 -7.36 13.95
N GLY A 194 27.57 -6.62 15.05
CA GLY A 194 26.28 -6.58 15.74
C GLY A 194 25.27 -5.77 14.93
N GLY A 195 24.03 -6.27 14.82
CA GLY A 195 22.94 -5.52 14.21
C GLY A 195 22.71 -4.20 14.94
N SER A 196 22.71 -3.08 14.21
CA SER A 196 22.49 -1.74 14.79
C SER A 196 21.02 -1.43 15.08
N ILE A 197 20.11 -2.17 14.45
CA ILE A 197 18.67 -2.06 14.62
C ILE A 197 18.16 -3.40 15.11
N ASP A 198 17.32 -3.37 16.15
CA ASP A 198 16.60 -4.54 16.62
C ASP A 198 15.72 -5.14 15.51
N THR A 199 15.69 -6.47 15.43
CA THR A 199 14.97 -7.17 14.37
C THR A 199 13.47 -6.98 14.50
N GLY A 200 12.91 -7.04 15.72
CA GLY A 200 11.50 -6.79 15.97
C GLY A 200 11.09 -5.37 15.56
N LEU A 201 11.89 -4.38 15.93
CA LEU A 201 11.68 -2.97 15.54
C LEU A 201 11.78 -2.77 14.03
N PHE A 202 12.79 -3.37 13.38
CA PHE A 202 12.93 -3.32 11.93
C PHE A 202 11.70 -3.87 11.23
N LEU A 203 11.21 -5.04 11.64
CA LEU A 203 10.02 -5.68 11.05
C LEU A 203 8.74 -4.87 11.33
N ALA A 204 8.63 -4.23 12.49
CA ALA A 204 7.53 -3.34 12.80
C ALA A 204 7.50 -2.11 11.88
N VAL A 205 8.65 -1.45 11.68
CA VAL A 205 8.77 -0.29 10.78
C VAL A 205 8.54 -0.70 9.32
N ALA A 206 9.10 -1.85 8.90
CA ALA A 206 8.87 -2.41 7.57
C ALA A 206 7.38 -2.63 7.30
N SER A 207 6.65 -3.14 8.29
CA SER A 207 5.21 -3.34 8.21
C SER A 207 4.44 -2.03 8.02
N VAL A 208 4.83 -0.96 8.71
CA VAL A 208 4.25 0.38 8.50
C VAL A 208 4.48 0.87 7.07
N ILE A 209 5.70 0.72 6.55
CA ILE A 209 6.04 1.09 5.17
C ILE A 209 5.14 0.33 4.19
N LEU A 210 4.95 -0.98 4.38
CA LEU A 210 4.11 -1.81 3.52
C LEU A 210 2.64 -1.36 3.57
N VAL A 211 2.08 -1.15 4.77
CA VAL A 211 0.68 -0.72 4.94
C VAL A 211 0.43 0.64 4.29
N VAL A 212 1.30 1.62 4.56
CA VAL A 212 1.19 2.97 3.99
C VAL A 212 1.32 2.92 2.47
N SER A 213 2.28 2.16 1.96
CA SER A 213 2.49 2.04 0.50
C SER A 213 1.30 1.39 -0.19
N GLN A 214 0.72 0.35 0.40
CA GLN A 214 -0.50 -0.29 -0.11
C GLN A 214 -1.70 0.65 -0.07
N PHE A 215 -1.79 1.53 0.94
CA PHE A 215 -2.83 2.55 1.00
C PHE A 215 -2.68 3.61 -0.10
N ILE A 216 -1.46 4.13 -0.29
CA ILE A 216 -1.15 5.11 -1.34
C ILE A 216 -1.47 4.54 -2.72
N GLN A 217 -1.03 3.31 -3.02
CA GLN A 217 -1.28 2.66 -4.31
C GLN A 217 -2.77 2.46 -4.61
N ARG A 218 -3.62 2.29 -3.59
CA ARG A 218 -5.08 2.19 -3.77
C ARG A 218 -5.71 3.53 -4.13
N HIS A 219 -5.20 4.63 -3.59
CA HIS A 219 -5.72 5.97 -3.84
C HIS A 219 -5.21 6.58 -5.16
N SER A 220 -3.99 6.24 -5.58
CA SER A 220 -3.46 6.67 -6.88
C SER A 220 -4.04 5.91 -8.09
N GLY A 221 -4.86 4.89 -7.85
CA GLY A 221 -5.56 4.10 -8.87
C GLY A 221 -7.05 4.44 -9.06
N GLN A 222 -7.54 5.47 -8.39
CA GLN A 222 -8.90 6.04 -8.56
C GLN A 222 -8.80 7.39 -9.28
#